data_AF-A0A511DXY2-F1
#
_entry.id   AF-A0A511DXY2-F1
#
_cell.length_a   1.000
_cell.length_b   1.000
_cell.length_c   1.000
_cell.angle_alpha   90.00
_cell.angle_beta   90.00
_cell.angle_gamma   90.00
#
_symmetry.space_group_name_H-M   'P 1'
#
loop_
_entity.id
_entity.type
_entity.pdbx_description
1 polymer ?
#
loop_
_entity_poly.entity_id
_entity_poly.type
_entity_poly.pdbx_seq_one_letter_code
_entity_poly.pdbx_strand_id
1 'polypeptide(L)' 'MEKSFDDFISSLSDEDICNIADINQELANVRNTSAVENLFGNQIAVSSYLISLNLLRYYHEWLNA' A
#
# COMPACT_ATOMS: atom_id res chain seq x y z
N MET A 1 16.86 -1.74 22.11
CA MET A 1 16.95 -0.85 20.95
C MET A 1 15.53 -0.50 20.60
N GLU A 2 15.18 0.79 20.58
CA GLU A 2 13.83 1.22 20.23
C GLU A 2 13.68 1.02 18.71
N LYS A 3 12.74 0.16 18.30
CA LYS A 3 12.44 -0.09 16.89
C LYS A 3 11.93 1.23 16.27
N SER A 4 12.56 1.74 15.21
CA SER A 4 12.12 2.95 14.52
C SER A 4 11.46 2.66 13.18
N PHE A 5 10.73 3.64 12.63
CA PHE A 5 10.16 3.54 11.29
C PHE A 5 11.25 3.48 10.20
N ASP A 6 12.36 4.18 10.38
CA ASP A 6 13.47 4.15 9.42
C ASP A 6 14.17 2.78 9.38
N ASP A 7 14.26 2.11 10.53
CA ASP A 7 14.75 0.73 10.60
C ASP A 7 13.82 -0.23 9.85
N PHE A 8 12.51 -0.04 10.00
CA PHE A 8 11.51 -0.80 9.26
C PHE A 8 11.66 -0.61 7.75
N ILE A 9 11.69 0.64 7.26
CA ILE A 9 11.85 0.94 5.83
C ILE A 9 13.12 0.32 5.26
N SER A 10 14.22 0.38 6.02
CA SER A 10 15.50 -0.21 5.61
C SER A 10 15.51 -1.74 5.64
N SER A 11 14.57 -2.36 6.35
CA SER A 11 14.44 -3.82 6.46
C SER A 11 13.56 -4.45 5.38
N LEU A 12 12.80 -3.65 4.62
CA LEU A 12 11.93 -4.15 3.55
C LEU A 12 12.76 -4.70 2.38
N SER A 13 12.43 -5.91 1.96
CA SER A 13 12.94 -6.48 0.71
C SER A 13 12.15 -5.96 -0.50
N ASP A 14 12.68 -6.17 -1.71
CA ASP A 14 11.95 -5.89 -2.95
C ASP A 14 10.62 -6.67 -3.03
N GLU A 15 10.58 -7.87 -2.45
CA GLU A 15 9.38 -8.70 -2.38
C GLU A 15 8.34 -8.08 -1.43
N ASP A 16 8.77 -7.56 -0.27
CA ASP A 16 7.87 -6.84 0.63
C ASP A 16 7.28 -5.60 -0.02
N ILE A 17 8.11 -4.84 -0.75
CA ILE A 17 7.66 -3.66 -1.50
C ILE A 17 6.63 -4.06 -2.57
N CYS A 18 6.88 -5.14 -3.32
CA CYS A 18 5.93 -5.68 -4.29
C CYS A 18 4.60 -6.07 -3.62
N ASN A 19 4.66 -6.75 -2.47
CA ASN A 19 3.47 -7.18 -1.74
C ASN A 19 2.68 -6.00 -1.15
N ILE A 20 3.37 -4.96 -0.66
CA ILE A 20 2.73 -3.73 -0.18
C ILE A 20 2.00 -3.01 -1.33
N ALA A 21 2.59 -3.01 -2.52
CA ALA A 21 2.05 -2.36 -3.71
C ALA A 21 1.07 -3.23 -4.52
N ASP A 22 0.82 -4.49 -4.15
CA ASP A 22 -0.12 -5.35 -4.86
C ASP A 22 -1.57 -5.00 -4.51
N ILE A 23 -2.14 -4.09 -5.30
CA ILE A 23 -3.50 -3.55 -5.16
C ILE A 23 -4.29 -3.68 -6.47
N ASN A 24 -3.86 -4.61 -7.33
CA ASN A 24 -4.35 -4.72 -8.69
C ASN A 24 -5.85 -5.04 -8.75
N GLN A 25 -6.35 -5.83 -7.80
CA GLN A 25 -7.75 -6.21 -7.72
C GLN A 25 -8.63 -5.01 -7.38
N GLU A 26 -8.21 -4.17 -6.45
CA GLU A 26 -8.90 -2.97 -6.04
C GLU A 26 -8.91 -1.93 -7.16
N LEU A 27 -7.80 -1.80 -7.90
CA LEU A 27 -7.75 -0.94 -9.08
C LEU A 27 -8.64 -1.43 -10.22
N ALA A 28 -8.79 -2.75 -10.40
CA ALA A 28 -9.76 -3.31 -11.33
C ALA A 28 -11.19 -2.95 -10.92
N ASN A 29 -11.50 -3.00 -9.61
CA ASN A 29 -12.81 -2.60 -9.10
C ASN A 29 -13.08 -1.11 -9.35
N VAL A 30 -12.12 -0.22 -9.07
CA VAL A 30 -12.24 1.22 -9.37
C VAL A 30 -12.51 1.45 -10.86
N ARG A 31 -11.80 0.73 -11.73
CA ARG A 31 -11.98 0.82 -13.18
C ARG A 31 -13.38 0.42 -13.63
N ASN A 32 -13.95 -0.60 -13.01
CA ASN A 32 -15.27 -1.14 -13.38
C ASN A 32 -16.44 -0.34 -12.78
N THR A 33 -16.19 0.49 -11.77
CA THR A 33 -17.26 1.17 -10.98
C THR A 33 -17.23 2.69 -11.09
N SER A 34 -16.13 3.29 -11.51
CA SER A 34 -16.00 4.76 -11.63
C SER A 34 -16.56 5.28 -12.95
N ALA A 35 -17.18 6.46 -12.92
CA ALA A 35 -17.40 7.24 -14.13
C ALA A 35 -16.06 7.62 -14.77
N VAL A 36 -16.00 7.69 -16.11
CA VAL A 36 -14.76 7.94 -16.87
C VAL A 36 -14.07 9.24 -16.43
N GLU A 37 -14.86 10.29 -16.17
CA GLU A 37 -14.36 11.60 -15.70
C GLU A 37 -13.65 11.57 -14.35
N ASN A 38 -13.98 10.59 -13.48
CA ASN A 38 -13.38 10.45 -12.15
C ASN A 38 -12.35 9.30 -12.07
N LEU A 39 -12.21 8.51 -13.13
CA LEU A 39 -11.44 7.26 -13.11
C LEU A 39 -9.99 7.48 -12.67
N PHE A 40 -9.28 8.42 -13.28
CA PHE A 40 -7.87 8.66 -12.98
C PHE A 40 -7.66 9.14 -11.54
N GLY A 41 -8.48 10.10 -11.09
CA GLY A 41 -8.42 10.61 -9.72
C GLY A 41 -8.72 9.52 -8.70
N ASN A 42 -9.74 8.69 -8.95
CA ASN A 42 -10.10 7.57 -8.08
C ASN A 42 -8.98 6.52 -8.02
N GLN A 43 -8.31 6.23 -9.14
CA GLN A 43 -7.17 5.30 -9.16
C GLN A 43 -6.03 5.81 -8.29
N ILE A 44 -5.65 7.09 -8.42
CA ILE A 44 -4.59 7.69 -7.58
C ILE A 44 -4.97 7.65 -6.10
N ALA A 45 -6.21 8.04 -5.77
CA ALA A 45 -6.67 8.09 -4.39
C ALA A 45 -6.67 6.70 -3.75
N VAL A 46 -7.23 5.70 -4.45
CA VAL A 46 -7.28 4.32 -3.96
C VAL A 46 -5.88 3.72 -3.84
N SER A 47 -4.99 3.95 -4.83
CA SER A 47 -3.60 3.49 -4.72
C SER A 47 -2.89 4.07 -3.50
N SER A 48 -2.97 5.39 -3.32
CA SER A 48 -2.29 6.07 -2.21
C SER A 48 -2.81 5.57 -0.86
N TYR A 49 -4.13 5.39 -0.74
CA TYR A 49 -4.77 4.88 0.47
C TYR A 49 -4.37 3.44 0.80
N LEU A 50 -4.46 2.53 -0.17
CA LEU A 50 -4.20 1.11 0.07
C LEU A 50 -2.72 0.83 0.31
N ILE A 51 -1.81 1.45 -0.44
CA ILE A 51 -0.37 1.31 -0.22
C ILE A 51 -0.01 1.81 1.18
N SER A 52 -0.57 2.95 1.61
CA SER A 52 -0.34 3.48 2.96
C SER A 52 -0.85 2.52 4.04
N LEU A 53 -2.04 1.94 3.87
CA LEU A 53 -2.57 0.95 4.81
C LEU A 53 -1.72 -0.32 4.86
N ASN A 54 -1.29 -0.82 3.71
CA ASN A 54 -0.44 -2.01 3.64
C ASN A 54 0.90 -1.75 4.32
N LEU A 55 1.53 -0.60 4.07
CA LEU A 55 2.77 -0.21 4.72
C LEU A 55 2.62 -0.14 6.25
N LEU A 56 1.51 0.42 6.74
CA LEU A 56 1.19 0.48 8.17
C LEU A 56 0.97 -0.92 8.77
N ARG A 57 0.29 -1.81 8.04
CA ARG A 57 0.10 -3.21 8.47
C ARG A 57 1.45 -3.91 8.63
N TYR A 58 2.32 -3.82 7.62
CA TYR A 58 3.65 -4.40 7.65
C TYR A 58 4.50 -3.82 8.78
N TYR A 59 4.43 -2.50 9.00
CA TYR A 59 5.13 -1.87 10.12
C TYR A 59 4.64 -2.42 11.46
N HIS A 60 3.32 -2.57 11.64
CA HIS A 60 2.74 -3.13 12.85
C HIS A 60 3.14 -4.59 13.07
N GLU A 61 3.14 -5.42 12.03
CA GLU A 61 3.61 -6.81 12.11
C GLU A 61 5.09 -6.88 12.48
N TRP A 62 5.92 -6.06 11.84
CA TRP A 62 7.35 -5.96 12.13
C TRP A 62 7.63 -5.50 13.56
N LEU A 63 6.86 -4.56 14.11
CA LEU A 63 6.99 -4.12 15.50
C LEU A 63 6.77 -5.27 16.49
N ASN A 64 5.82 -6.15 16.20
CA ASN A 64 5.40 -7.25 17.08
C ASN A 64 6.14 -8.58 16.86
N ALA A 65 6.95 -8.70 15.81
CA ALA A 65 7.86 -9.82 15.56
C ALA A 65 9.10 -9.76 16.48
#